data_AF-A0A0P7ZHQ3-F1
#
_entry.id   AF-A0A0P7ZHQ3-F1
#
_cell.length_a   1.000
_cell.length_b   1.000
_cell.length_c   1.000
_cell.angle_alpha   90.00
_cell.angle_beta   90.00
_cell.angle_gamma   90.00
#
_symmetry.space_group_name_H-M   'P 1'
#
loop_
_entity.id
_entity.type
_entity.pdbx_description
1 polymer ?
#
loop_
_entity_poly.entity_id
_entity_poly.type
_entity_poly.pdbx_seq_one_letter_code
_entity_poly.pdbx_strand_id
1 'polypeptide(L)'
;KLREEANFIIFRCADRLYGRPYYESIDMVDAFHPQTIIAHALNGEPLPEKNGAPLRARIERQLGYKHAKYLTGIEAVASLGDIGAGKGGFWEDFAGYQWYAGI
;
A
#
# COMPACT_ATOMS: atom_id res chain seq x y z
N LYS A 1 -19.13 6.07 3.81
CA LYS A 1 -19.38 4.61 3.82
C LYS A 1 -18.71 4.01 2.59
N LEU A 2 -18.08 2.83 2.69
CA LEU A 2 -17.49 2.15 1.53
C LEU A 2 -18.60 1.83 0.52
N ARG A 3 -18.30 1.97 -0.78
CA ARG A 3 -19.23 1.55 -1.83
C ARG A 3 -19.14 0.04 -2.03
N GLU A 4 -20.21 -0.59 -2.51
CA GLU A 4 -20.29 -2.05 -2.66
C GLU A 4 -19.34 -2.55 -3.76
N GLU A 5 -19.07 -1.74 -4.78
CA GLU A 5 -18.19 -2.07 -5.88
C GLU A 5 -16.69 -1.98 -5.54
N ALA A 6 -16.31 -1.54 -4.33
CA ALA A 6 -14.92 -1.40 -3.94
C ALA A 6 -14.27 -2.78 -3.72
N ASN A 7 -13.28 -3.11 -4.56
CA ASN A 7 -12.57 -4.39 -4.55
C ASN A 7 -11.12 -4.28 -4.08
N PHE A 8 -10.55 -3.08 -4.10
CA PHE A 8 -9.15 -2.84 -3.76
C PHE A 8 -8.98 -1.55 -2.96
N ILE A 9 -7.91 -1.50 -2.18
CA ILE A 9 -7.40 -0.30 -1.54
C ILE A 9 -6.10 0.13 -2.21
N ILE A 10 -6.03 1.39 -2.63
CA ILE A 10 -4.81 2.06 -3.08
C ILE A 10 -4.23 2.86 -1.91
N PHE A 11 -2.94 2.69 -1.68
CA PHE A 11 -2.12 3.53 -0.82
C PHE A 11 -1.35 4.53 -1.68
N ARG A 12 -1.59 5.83 -1.44
CA ARG A 12 -0.83 6.93 -2.04
C ARG A 12 0.32 7.31 -1.13
N CYS A 13 1.49 7.53 -1.72
CA CYS A 13 2.72 7.82 -1.00
C CYS A 13 3.32 9.16 -1.46
N ALA A 14 4.07 9.82 -0.57
CA ALA A 14 4.75 11.08 -0.88
C ALA A 14 6.04 10.89 -1.70
N ASP A 15 6.64 9.70 -1.62
CA ASP A 15 7.94 9.43 -2.20
C ASP A 15 7.89 9.08 -3.69
N ARG A 16 9.05 9.23 -4.32
CA ARG A 16 9.26 8.89 -5.73
C ARG A 16 10.46 7.97 -5.84
N LEU A 17 10.27 6.82 -6.47
CA LEU A 17 11.34 5.87 -6.76
C LEU A 17 11.65 5.94 -8.25
N TYR A 18 12.93 6.06 -8.58
CA TYR A 18 13.41 6.15 -9.98
C TYR A 18 12.66 7.22 -10.81
N GLY A 19 12.35 8.37 -10.19
CA GLY A 19 11.65 9.49 -10.81
C GLY A 19 10.12 9.36 -10.91
N ARG A 20 9.55 8.22 -10.48
CA ARG A 20 8.12 7.92 -10.59
C ARG A 20 7.44 7.92 -9.21
N PRO A 21 6.19 8.40 -9.07
CA PRO A 21 5.44 8.30 -7.81
C PRO A 21 5.30 6.85 -7.36
N TYR A 22 5.61 6.60 -6.09
CA TYR A 22 5.37 5.29 -5.49
C TYR A 22 3.92 5.18 -5.01
N TYR A 23 3.33 4.01 -5.22
CA TYR A 23 2.00 3.66 -4.74
C TYR A 23 1.93 2.15 -4.58
N GLU A 24 0.96 1.69 -3.81
CA GLU A 24 0.76 0.27 -3.59
C GLU A 24 -0.74 -0.06 -3.50
N SER A 25 -1.10 -1.33 -3.69
CA SER A 25 -2.47 -1.78 -3.47
C SER A 25 -2.58 -3.15 -2.80
N ILE A 26 -3.76 -3.39 -2.22
CA ILE A 26 -4.18 -4.69 -1.67
C ILE A 26 -5.66 -4.94 -1.98
N ASP A 27 -6.10 -6.20 -1.89
CA ASP A 27 -7.53 -6.53 -1.94
C ASP A 27 -8.26 -6.16 -0.63
N MET A 28 -9.58 -6.20 -0.67
CA MET A 28 -10.40 -5.91 0.51
C MET A 28 -10.22 -6.94 1.64
N VAL A 29 -9.84 -8.19 1.34
CA VAL A 29 -9.66 -9.24 2.36
C VAL A 29 -8.47 -8.90 3.25
N ASP A 30 -7.34 -8.56 2.66
CA ASP A 30 -6.14 -8.11 3.37
C ASP A 30 -6.34 -6.72 3.97
N ALA A 31 -7.07 -5.82 3.32
CA ALA A 31 -7.37 -4.49 3.87
C ALA A 31 -8.18 -4.57 5.17
N PHE A 32 -9.12 -5.50 5.26
CA PHE A 32 -9.91 -5.73 6.48
C PHE A 32 -9.29 -6.74 7.44
N HIS A 33 -8.13 -7.32 7.11
CA HIS A 33 -7.46 -8.25 8.00
C HIS A 33 -7.06 -7.53 9.31
N PRO A 34 -7.34 -8.09 10.50
CA PRO A 34 -7.09 -7.41 11.77
C PRO A 34 -5.63 -7.02 12.05
N GLN A 35 -4.68 -7.68 11.38
CA GLN A 35 -3.25 -7.36 11.49
C GLN A 35 -2.78 -6.31 10.47
N THR A 36 -3.63 -5.92 9.52
CA THR A 36 -3.32 -4.82 8.60
C THR A 36 -3.58 -3.50 9.31
N ILE A 37 -2.52 -2.71 9.51
CA ILE A 37 -2.59 -1.46 10.26
C ILE A 37 -1.91 -0.31 9.53
N ILE A 38 -2.37 0.90 9.83
CA ILE A 38 -1.63 2.12 9.55
C ILE A 38 -0.82 2.47 10.80
N ALA A 39 0.48 2.19 10.75
CA ALA A 39 1.38 2.42 11.87
C ALA A 39 1.89 3.86 11.87
N HIS A 40 1.84 4.50 13.05
CA HIS A 40 2.38 5.84 13.31
C HIS A 40 3.53 5.84 14.35
N ALA A 41 3.86 4.66 14.89
CA ALA A 41 4.89 4.47 15.91
C ALA A 41 5.65 3.17 15.66
N LEU A 42 6.88 3.08 16.19
CA LEU A 42 7.72 1.89 16.17
C LEU A 42 8.40 1.75 17.53
N ASN A 43 8.18 0.61 18.20
CA ASN A 43 8.78 0.31 19.51
C ASN A 43 8.49 1.37 20.60
N GLY A 44 7.27 1.92 20.61
CA GLY A 44 6.84 2.92 21.59
C GLY A 44 7.19 4.37 21.23
N GLU A 45 8.02 4.58 20.21
CA GLU A 45 8.45 5.90 19.76
C GLU A 45 7.77 6.32 18.45
N PRO A 46 7.70 7.63 18.13
CA PRO A 46 7.25 8.09 16.82
C PRO A 46 8.00 7.38 15.69
N LEU A 47 7.29 7.06 14.60
CA LEU A 47 7.87 6.34 13.47
C LEU A 47 9.07 7.14 12.90
N PRO A 48 10.28 6.56 12.80
CA PRO A 48 11.41 7.24 12.16
C PRO A 48 11.17 7.46 10.67
N GLU A 49 11.72 8.53 10.10
CA GLU A 49 11.54 8.88 8.67
C GLU A 49 11.93 7.72 7.74
N LYS A 50 13.11 7.11 7.94
CA LYS A 50 13.58 5.94 7.15
C LYS A 50 12.61 4.74 7.17
N ASN A 51 11.77 4.66 8.20
CA ASN A 51 10.77 3.62 8.38
C ASN A 51 9.39 3.99 7.81
N GLY A 52 9.23 5.21 7.26
CA GLY A 52 8.04 5.65 6.54
C GLY A 52 7.18 6.67 7.29
N ALA A 53 7.78 7.51 8.14
CA ALA A 53 7.04 8.56 8.86
C ALA A 53 6.26 9.51 7.92
N PRO A 54 5.17 10.14 8.40
CA PRO A 54 4.53 9.95 9.70
C PRO A 54 3.68 8.67 9.78
N LEU A 55 3.27 8.11 8.63
CA LEU A 55 2.36 6.99 8.54
C LEU A 55 2.85 5.98 7.51
N ARG A 56 2.80 4.70 7.86
CA ARG A 56 3.05 3.59 6.94
C ARG A 56 1.96 2.53 7.02
N ALA A 57 1.76 1.80 5.93
CA ALA A 57 1.01 0.55 5.95
C ALA A 57 1.89 -0.58 6.48
N ARG A 58 1.27 -1.49 7.23
CA ARG A 58 1.79 -2.80 7.62
C ARG A 58 0.74 -3.82 7.23
N ILE A 59 1.08 -4.72 6.30
CA ILE A 59 0.18 -5.74 5.77
C ILE A 59 0.81 -7.09 6.08
N GLU A 60 0.59 -7.59 7.28
CA GLU A 60 1.43 -8.65 7.87
C GLU A 60 1.35 -10.00 7.13
N ARG A 61 0.35 -10.20 6.27
CA ARG A 61 0.22 -11.39 5.42
C ARG A 61 0.98 -11.30 4.10
N GLN A 62 1.53 -10.13 3.75
CA GLN A 62 2.25 -9.90 2.49
C GLN A 62 3.72 -9.50 2.72
N LEU A 63 4.55 -9.72 1.69
CA LEU A 63 5.96 -9.35 1.68
C LEU A 63 6.18 -7.85 1.88
N GLY A 64 7.36 -7.50 2.42
CA GLY A 64 7.66 -6.15 2.90
C GLY A 64 7.62 -5.05 1.83
N TYR A 65 7.74 -5.38 0.54
CA TYR A 65 7.62 -4.37 -0.52
C TYR A 65 6.19 -3.86 -0.70
N LYS A 66 5.18 -4.62 -0.23
CA LYS A 66 3.77 -4.19 -0.20
C LYS A 66 3.47 -3.23 0.95
N HIS A 67 4.40 -3.07 1.90
CA HIS A 67 4.21 -2.25 3.11
C HIS A 67 4.55 -0.79 2.81
N ALA A 68 3.63 -0.09 2.14
CA ALA A 68 3.77 1.29 1.71
C ALA A 68 4.21 2.24 2.84
N LYS A 69 5.11 3.17 2.51
CA LYS A 69 5.68 4.17 3.41
C LYS A 69 5.23 5.58 3.01
N TYR A 70 5.34 6.54 3.93
CA TYR A 70 5.08 7.95 3.65
C TYR A 70 3.65 8.20 3.13
N LEU A 71 2.67 7.57 3.75
CA LEU A 71 1.29 7.59 3.29
C LEU A 71 0.70 9.01 3.28
N THR A 72 0.07 9.36 2.17
CA THR A 72 -0.62 10.64 1.96
C THR A 72 -2.12 10.46 1.71
N GLY A 73 -2.55 9.25 1.33
CA GLY A 73 -3.95 8.96 1.03
C GLY A 73 -4.23 7.47 0.95
N ILE A 74 -5.50 7.13 1.17
CA ILE A 74 -6.05 5.78 1.06
C ILE A 74 -7.33 5.89 0.24
N GLU A 75 -7.40 5.15 -0.87
CA GLU A 75 -8.52 5.20 -1.81
C GLU A 75 -9.10 3.81 -2.02
N ALA A 76 -10.42 3.68 -1.94
CA ALA A 76 -11.12 2.46 -2.31
C ALA A 76 -11.54 2.51 -3.78
N VAL A 77 -11.16 1.50 -4.55
CA VAL A 77 -11.39 1.45 -6.00
C VAL A 77 -12.00 0.11 -6.43
N ALA A 78 -12.76 0.14 -7.53
CA ALA A 78 -13.40 -1.06 -8.06
C ALA A 78 -12.46 -1.92 -8.91
N SER A 79 -11.45 -1.30 -9.53
CA SER A 79 -10.48 -1.93 -10.42
C SER A 79 -9.13 -1.22 -10.33
N LEU A 80 -8.06 -1.96 -10.62
CA LEU A 80 -6.69 -1.43 -10.71
C LEU A 80 -6.32 -0.98 -12.13
N GLY A 81 -7.12 -1.32 -13.15
CA GLY A 81 -6.75 -1.15 -14.56
C GLY A 81 -6.42 0.29 -14.97
N ASP A 82 -7.08 1.28 -14.35
CA ASP A 82 -6.86 2.70 -14.63
C ASP A 82 -5.85 3.36 -13.65
N ILE A 83 -5.21 2.56 -12.78
CA ILE A 83 -4.26 3.04 -11.78
C ILE A 83 -2.84 2.66 -12.21
N GLY A 84 -1.95 3.65 -12.32
CA GLY A 84 -0.55 3.41 -12.71
C GLY A 84 -0.45 2.78 -14.10
N ALA A 85 0.26 1.65 -14.21
CA ALA A 85 0.30 0.84 -15.42
C ALA A 85 -0.68 -0.35 -15.39
N GLY A 86 -1.65 -0.33 -14.47
CA GLY A 86 -2.74 -1.30 -14.38
C GLY A 86 -2.36 -2.63 -13.73
N LYS A 87 -1.15 -2.78 -13.18
CA LYS A 87 -0.69 -4.05 -12.59
C LYS A 87 -0.75 -4.09 -11.05
N GLY A 88 -1.21 -3.00 -10.44
CA GLY A 88 -1.62 -2.98 -9.03
C GLY A 88 -0.57 -2.54 -8.02
N GLY A 89 0.51 -1.91 -8.46
CA GLY A 89 1.52 -1.36 -7.57
C GLY A 89 2.78 -0.96 -8.33
N PHE A 90 3.64 -0.18 -7.68
CA PHE A 90 4.86 0.31 -8.31
C PHE A 90 5.78 -0.83 -8.79
N TRP A 91 5.99 -1.85 -7.96
CA TRP A 91 6.93 -2.94 -8.27
C TRP A 91 6.37 -3.89 -9.33
N GLU A 92 5.06 -4.08 -9.34
CA GLU A 92 4.31 -4.83 -10.34
C GLU A 92 4.36 -4.11 -11.70
N ASP A 93 4.12 -2.80 -11.69
CA ASP A 93 4.12 -1.97 -12.89
C ASP A 93 5.48 -1.98 -13.60
N PHE A 94 6.58 -1.80 -12.84
CA PHE A 94 7.89 -1.48 -13.40
C PHE A 94 8.96 -2.57 -13.24
N ALA A 95 8.82 -3.47 -12.27
CA ALA A 95 9.79 -4.54 -12.01
C ALA A 95 9.21 -5.95 -12.23
N GLY A 96 7.91 -6.07 -12.55
CA GLY A 96 7.25 -7.35 -12.82
C GLY A 96 7.09 -8.23 -11.59
N TYR A 97 7.00 -7.64 -10.40
CA TYR A 97 6.76 -8.38 -9.16
C TYR A 97 5.35 -8.99 -9.15
N GLN A 98 5.15 -10.01 -8.32
CA GLN A 98 3.85 -10.68 -8.18
C GLN A 98 2.89 -9.86 -7.34
N TRP A 99 1.78 -9.40 -7.90
CA TRP A 99 0.85 -8.51 -7.19
C TRP A 99 0.37 -9.05 -5.83
N TYR A 100 0.00 -10.33 -5.77
CA TYR A 100 -0.24 -11.02 -4.51
C TYR A 100 1.05 -11.74 -4.09
N ALA A 101 1.68 -11.23 -3.03
CA ALA A 101 2.91 -11.78 -2.49
C ALA A 101 2.76 -12.12 -1.01
N GLY A 102 1.73 -12.90 -0.68
CA GLY A 102 1.39 -13.28 0.68
C GLY A 102 1.04 -14.76 0.86
N ILE A 103 0.55 -15.09 2.07
CA ILE A 103 0.00 -16.40 2.46
C ILE A 103 -1.50 -16.31 2.76
#